data_AF-A0A948XVB2-F1
#
_entry.id   AF-A0A948XVB2-F1
#
_cell.length_a   1.000
_cell.length_b   1.000
_cell.length_c   1.000
_cell.angle_alpha   90.00
_cell.angle_beta   90.00
_cell.angle_gamma   90.00
#
_symmetry.space_group_name_H-M   'P 1'
#
loop_
_entity.id
_entity.type
_entity.pdbx_description
1 polymer ?
#
loop_
_entity_poly.entity_id
_entity_poly.type
_entity_poly.pdbx_seq_one_letter_code
_entity_poly.pdbx_strand_id
1 'polypeptide(L)'
;MTDVSDAPAQNAGWRGKFAGFALALSAASILWFAAAAVGTKLGFWPWQFGLGKMTIGWGPMILMGALGVSVLAVIAALIKAPRKQALMLALGALLISGLAMGRVAAFGAQAGQLPPLHDIQTDWSDPIQPSDALFTQREATGALNPIEDDPVIDPAANGRWPGMGGRRVAEVQEEAEFDTATHKSPKETPYPMLAPLVAANTAEQGYAAALAAVESKGWTVVLAEPEEGRIEATETSYWFGFKDDIMIRVRSEEGGVRIDVRSASRVGLSDLGANAKRVRDLLDEIEVRLAKGV
;
A
#
# COMPACT_ATOMS: atom_id res chain seq x y z
N MET A 1 -26.42 -47.64 33.24
CA MET A 1 -26.50 -47.05 31.89
C MET A 1 -27.16 -45.70 32.05
N THR A 2 -26.37 -44.65 32.27
CA THR A 2 -26.87 -43.27 32.34
C THR A 2 -27.01 -42.77 30.91
N ASP A 3 -28.23 -42.37 30.58
CA ASP A 3 -28.64 -41.88 29.27
C ASP A 3 -27.76 -40.69 28.85
N VAL A 4 -26.98 -40.90 27.79
CA VAL A 4 -26.18 -39.85 27.16
C VAL A 4 -27.02 -39.34 25.99
N SER A 5 -27.27 -38.02 26.03
CA SER A 5 -27.68 -37.16 24.92
C SER A 5 -29.17 -37.03 24.59
N ASP A 6 -29.86 -36.19 25.36
CA ASP A 6 -30.85 -35.28 24.79
C ASP A 6 -30.52 -33.85 25.25
N ALA A 7 -29.44 -33.29 24.68
CA ALA A 7 -29.19 -31.86 24.84
C ALA A 7 -30.36 -31.10 24.20
N PRO A 8 -31.03 -30.17 24.92
CA PRO A 8 -32.20 -29.48 24.38
C PRO A 8 -31.84 -28.78 23.08
N ALA A 9 -32.69 -28.94 22.07
CA ALA A 9 -32.50 -28.39 20.74
C ALA A 9 -32.14 -26.90 20.83
N GLN A 10 -30.93 -26.52 20.41
CA GLN A 10 -30.43 -25.14 20.47
C GLN A 10 -31.06 -24.21 19.42
N ASN A 11 -32.19 -24.62 18.83
CA ASN A 11 -32.88 -23.91 17.77
C ASN A 11 -33.56 -22.65 18.32
N ALA A 12 -32.95 -21.49 18.09
CA ALA A 12 -33.47 -20.19 18.50
C ALA A 12 -34.57 -19.64 17.55
N GLY A 13 -35.05 -20.44 16.59
CA GLY A 13 -36.07 -20.05 15.62
C GLY A 13 -35.59 -18.92 14.71
N TRP A 14 -36.43 -17.90 14.53
CA TRP A 14 -36.12 -16.73 13.69
C TRP A 14 -34.85 -16.00 14.14
N ARG A 15 -34.52 -15.99 15.44
CA ARG A 15 -33.31 -15.36 15.98
C ARG A 15 -32.04 -16.06 15.52
N GLY A 16 -32.08 -17.40 15.42
CA GLY A 16 -30.98 -18.19 14.87
C GLY A 16 -30.78 -17.91 13.38
N LYS A 17 -31.86 -17.84 12.60
CA LYS A 17 -31.82 -17.45 11.18
C LYS A 17 -31.27 -16.03 11.00
N PHE A 18 -31.71 -15.10 11.83
CA PHE A 18 -31.25 -13.71 11.81
C PHE A 18 -29.75 -13.59 12.16
N ALA A 19 -29.28 -14.32 13.17
CA ALA A 19 -27.86 -14.37 13.50
C ALA A 19 -27.01 -15.01 12.38
N GLY A 20 -27.53 -16.07 11.74
CA GLY A 20 -26.89 -16.65 10.55
C GLY A 20 -26.82 -15.68 9.38
N PHE A 21 -27.88 -14.90 9.15
CA PHE A 21 -27.89 -13.82 8.16
C PHE A 21 -26.86 -12.74 8.48
N ALA A 22 -26.77 -12.29 9.74
CA ALA A 22 -25.77 -11.30 10.17
C ALA A 22 -24.34 -11.80 9.92
N LEU A 23 -24.07 -13.08 10.18
CA LEU A 23 -22.77 -13.70 9.91
C LEU A 23 -22.47 -13.73 8.41
N ALA A 24 -23.42 -14.17 7.59
CA ALA A 24 -23.28 -14.19 6.14
C ALA A 24 -23.06 -12.79 5.56
N LEU A 25 -23.78 -11.79 6.04
CA LEU A 25 -23.62 -10.39 5.65
C LEU A 25 -22.24 -9.85 6.01
N SER A 26 -21.74 -10.18 7.21
CA SER A 26 -20.39 -9.80 7.64
C SER A 26 -19.31 -10.42 6.76
N ALA A 27 -19.45 -11.70 6.41
CA ALA A 27 -18.53 -12.36 5.47
C ALA A 27 -18.61 -11.75 4.05
N ALA A 28 -19.83 -11.48 3.56
CA ALA A 28 -20.04 -10.84 2.26
C ALA A 28 -19.43 -9.43 2.21
N SER A 29 -19.43 -8.68 3.31
CA SER A 29 -18.79 -7.37 3.38
C SER A 29 -17.27 -7.44 3.18
N ILE A 30 -16.61 -8.53 3.59
CA ILE A 30 -15.17 -8.74 3.32
C ILE A 30 -14.95 -9.10 1.85
N LEU A 31 -15.78 -10.01 1.33
CA LEU A 31 -15.72 -10.40 -0.08
C LEU A 31 -15.95 -9.21 -1.03
N TRP A 32 -16.72 -8.21 -0.60
CA TRP A 32 -16.90 -6.96 -1.34
C TRP A 32 -15.57 -6.24 -1.60
N PHE A 33 -14.72 -6.08 -0.58
CA PHE A 33 -13.40 -5.45 -0.74
C PHE A 33 -12.46 -6.28 -1.62
N ALA A 34 -12.47 -7.61 -1.45
CA ALA A 34 -11.69 -8.50 -2.30
C ALA A 34 -12.14 -8.42 -3.77
N ALA A 35 -13.45 -8.41 -4.02
CA ALA A 35 -14.01 -8.23 -5.35
C ALA A 35 -13.59 -6.89 -5.96
N ALA A 36 -13.71 -5.78 -5.21
CA ALA A 36 -13.29 -4.46 -5.67
C ALA A 36 -11.83 -4.43 -6.14
N ALA A 37 -10.92 -5.02 -5.36
CA ALA A 37 -9.49 -5.07 -5.68
C ALA A 37 -9.20 -6.00 -6.86
N VAL A 38 -9.65 -7.26 -6.79
CA VAL A 38 -9.39 -8.27 -7.84
C VAL A 38 -10.04 -7.87 -9.16
N GLY A 39 -11.25 -7.32 -9.14
CA GLY A 39 -11.90 -6.81 -10.35
C GLY A 39 -11.17 -5.62 -10.97
N THR A 40 -10.51 -4.79 -10.17
CA THR A 40 -9.60 -3.75 -10.69
C THR A 40 -8.40 -4.39 -11.38
N LYS A 41 -7.73 -5.33 -10.70
CA LYS A 41 -6.54 -6.01 -11.20
C LYS A 41 -6.79 -6.80 -12.48
N LEU A 42 -7.95 -7.45 -12.58
CA LEU A 42 -8.37 -8.24 -13.75
C LEU A 42 -8.99 -7.37 -14.86
N GLY A 43 -9.15 -6.07 -14.64
CA GLY A 43 -9.68 -5.15 -15.66
C GLY A 43 -11.20 -5.21 -15.86
N PHE A 44 -11.97 -5.79 -14.93
CA PHE A 44 -13.43 -5.75 -14.99
C PHE A 44 -13.99 -4.33 -14.79
N TRP A 45 -13.24 -3.47 -14.10
CA TRP A 45 -13.54 -2.05 -13.95
C TRP A 45 -12.26 -1.25 -13.71
N PRO A 46 -12.28 0.06 -14.00
CA PRO A 46 -11.13 0.93 -13.75
C PRO A 46 -10.90 1.14 -12.24
N TRP A 47 -9.68 1.50 -11.86
CA TRP A 47 -9.30 1.65 -10.45
C TRP A 47 -10.05 2.77 -9.73
N GLN A 48 -10.45 3.82 -10.44
CA GLN A 48 -11.28 4.90 -9.90
C GLN A 48 -12.63 4.35 -9.42
N PHE A 49 -13.15 3.30 -10.07
CA PHE A 49 -14.35 2.61 -9.64
C PHE A 49 -14.06 1.61 -8.52
N GLY A 50 -13.09 0.71 -8.71
CA GLY A 50 -12.78 -0.33 -7.72
C GLY A 50 -12.24 0.24 -6.41
N LEU A 51 -11.10 0.93 -6.44
CA LEU A 51 -10.54 1.57 -5.24
C LEU A 51 -11.38 2.78 -4.81
N GLY A 52 -11.71 3.68 -5.74
CA GLY A 52 -12.36 4.95 -5.40
C GLY A 52 -13.80 4.79 -4.92
N LYS A 53 -14.67 4.15 -5.72
CA LYS A 53 -16.10 4.00 -5.39
C LYS A 53 -16.37 2.79 -4.51
N MET A 54 -15.93 1.59 -4.88
CA MET A 54 -16.30 0.37 -4.15
C MET A 54 -15.56 0.24 -2.81
N THR A 55 -14.25 0.51 -2.78
CA THR A 55 -13.44 0.39 -1.56
C THR A 55 -13.56 1.61 -0.65
N ILE A 56 -13.28 2.82 -1.16
CA ILE A 56 -13.25 4.04 -0.31
C ILE A 56 -14.66 4.62 -0.11
N GLY A 57 -15.49 4.67 -1.16
CA GLY A 57 -16.83 5.22 -1.09
C GLY A 57 -17.84 4.32 -0.35
N TRP A 58 -18.22 3.20 -0.97
CA TRP A 58 -19.29 2.33 -0.48
C TRP A 58 -18.85 1.35 0.60
N GLY A 59 -17.59 0.91 0.57
CA GLY A 59 -17.03 -0.09 1.48
C GLY A 59 -17.31 0.20 2.97
N PRO A 60 -16.94 1.38 3.50
CA PRO A 60 -17.20 1.72 4.90
C PRO A 60 -18.69 1.71 5.26
N MET A 61 -19.57 2.14 4.35
CA MET A 61 -21.02 2.13 4.57
C MET A 61 -21.59 0.71 4.64
N ILE A 62 -21.16 -0.16 3.72
CA ILE A 62 -21.53 -1.59 3.72
C ILE A 62 -21.09 -2.24 5.04
N LEU A 63 -19.86 -1.96 5.47
CA LEU A 63 -19.27 -2.53 6.68
C LEU A 63 -19.97 -2.03 7.95
N MET A 64 -20.29 -0.74 8.01
CA MET A 64 -21.08 -0.16 9.09
C MET A 64 -22.49 -0.75 9.16
N GLY A 65 -23.12 -0.99 8.01
CA GLY A 65 -24.41 -1.70 7.93
C GLY A 65 -24.32 -3.13 8.49
N ALA A 66 -23.29 -3.89 8.10
CA ALA A 66 -23.04 -5.24 8.62
C ALA A 66 -22.77 -5.24 10.12
N LEU A 67 -22.03 -4.26 10.64
CA LEU A 67 -21.79 -4.07 12.06
C LEU A 67 -23.10 -3.79 12.82
N GLY A 68 -23.94 -2.89 12.31
CA GLY A 68 -25.25 -2.59 12.90
C GLY A 68 -26.16 -3.83 12.96
N VAL A 69 -26.25 -4.60 11.86
CA VAL A 69 -27.01 -5.85 11.83
C VAL A 69 -26.46 -6.87 12.82
N SER A 70 -25.14 -6.94 13.00
CA SER A 70 -24.49 -7.83 13.96
C SER A 70 -24.83 -7.48 15.40
N VAL A 71 -24.83 -6.19 15.76
CA VAL A 71 -25.27 -5.72 17.09
C VAL A 71 -26.72 -6.07 17.35
N LEU A 72 -27.62 -5.83 16.38
CA LEU A 72 -29.02 -6.19 16.48
C LEU A 72 -29.22 -7.70 16.63
N ALA A 73 -28.41 -8.53 15.95
CA ALA A 73 -28.44 -9.98 16.09
C ALA A 73 -28.02 -10.44 17.49
N VAL A 74 -27.04 -9.79 18.12
CA VAL A 74 -26.64 -10.08 19.51
C VAL A 74 -27.79 -9.75 20.47
N ILE A 75 -28.41 -8.57 20.32
CA ILE A 75 -29.56 -8.16 21.13
C ILE A 75 -30.70 -9.17 20.97
N ALA A 76 -31.06 -9.51 19.73
CA ALA A 76 -32.11 -10.49 19.45
C ALA A 76 -31.80 -11.87 20.07
N ALA A 77 -30.56 -12.34 19.98
CA ALA A 77 -30.14 -13.62 20.54
C ALA A 77 -30.33 -13.71 22.07
N LEU A 78 -30.20 -12.57 22.78
CA LEU A 78 -30.34 -12.49 24.24
C LEU A 78 -31.79 -12.48 24.76
N ILE A 79 -32.78 -12.23 23.90
CA ILE A 79 -34.20 -12.07 24.30
C ILE A 79 -34.77 -13.30 25.01
N LYS A 80 -34.47 -14.53 24.53
CA LYS A 80 -35.08 -15.76 25.06
C LYS A 80 -34.17 -16.99 24.94
N ALA A 81 -34.30 -17.96 25.85
CA ALA A 81 -33.73 -19.28 25.67
C ALA A 81 -34.50 -20.09 24.58
N PRO A 82 -33.84 -21.01 23.85
CA PRO A 82 -32.40 -21.27 23.81
C PRO A 82 -31.65 -20.13 23.11
N ARG A 83 -30.43 -19.82 23.59
CA ARG A 83 -29.63 -18.67 23.14
C ARG A 83 -28.23 -19.01 22.62
N LYS A 84 -27.69 -20.20 22.93
CA LYS A 84 -26.28 -20.53 22.68
C LYS A 84 -25.90 -20.41 21.20
N GLN A 85 -26.64 -21.07 20.30
CA GLN A 85 -26.34 -21.05 18.87
C GLN A 85 -26.50 -19.66 18.26
N ALA A 86 -27.64 -19.00 18.50
CA ALA A 86 -27.88 -17.65 17.97
C ALA A 86 -26.82 -16.65 18.48
N LEU A 87 -26.43 -16.75 19.76
CA LEU A 87 -25.41 -15.89 20.33
C LEU A 87 -24.02 -16.16 19.74
N MET A 88 -23.63 -17.42 19.53
CA MET A 88 -22.35 -17.74 18.88
C MET A 88 -22.27 -17.17 17.45
N LEU A 89 -23.33 -17.33 16.65
CA LEU A 89 -23.39 -16.80 15.29
C LEU A 89 -23.34 -15.26 15.28
N ALA A 90 -24.12 -14.61 16.16
CA ALA A 90 -24.16 -13.16 16.26
C ALA A 90 -22.85 -12.56 16.76
N LEU A 91 -22.18 -13.20 17.73
CA LEU A 91 -20.86 -12.80 18.20
C LEU A 91 -19.79 -13.01 17.12
N GLY A 92 -19.87 -14.09 16.33
CA GLY A 92 -19.01 -14.28 15.17
C GLY A 92 -19.18 -13.16 14.13
N ALA A 93 -20.43 -12.79 13.83
CA ALA A 93 -20.74 -11.67 12.94
C ALA A 93 -20.17 -10.35 13.47
N LEU A 94 -20.37 -10.07 14.76
CA LEU A 94 -19.86 -8.87 15.43
C LEU A 94 -18.33 -8.81 15.44
N LEU A 95 -17.66 -9.95 15.67
CA LEU A 95 -16.21 -10.03 15.63
C LEU A 95 -15.67 -9.72 14.24
N ILE A 96 -16.23 -10.35 13.19
CA ILE A 96 -15.79 -10.16 11.81
C ILE A 96 -15.98 -8.70 11.37
N SER A 97 -17.20 -8.18 11.51
CA SER A 97 -17.53 -6.81 11.11
C SER A 97 -16.80 -5.76 11.96
N GLY A 98 -16.65 -5.99 13.26
CA GLY A 98 -15.91 -5.13 14.18
C GLY A 98 -14.42 -5.07 13.86
N LEU A 99 -13.76 -6.21 13.64
CA LEU A 99 -12.34 -6.24 13.26
C LEU A 99 -12.10 -5.60 11.90
N ALA A 100 -12.97 -5.88 10.92
CA ALA A 100 -12.88 -5.26 9.60
C ALA A 100 -13.05 -3.73 9.68
N MET A 101 -14.03 -3.25 10.46
CA MET A 101 -14.23 -1.80 10.66
C MET A 101 -13.03 -1.17 11.38
N GLY A 102 -12.49 -1.84 12.39
CA GLY A 102 -11.26 -1.43 13.06
C GLY A 102 -10.08 -1.32 12.09
N ARG A 103 -9.94 -2.27 11.15
CA ARG A 103 -8.88 -2.24 10.13
C ARG A 103 -9.04 -1.09 9.14
N VAL A 104 -10.27 -0.78 8.71
CA VAL A 104 -10.58 0.36 7.84
C VAL A 104 -10.30 1.68 8.56
N ALA A 105 -10.71 1.81 9.82
CA ALA A 105 -10.44 3.00 10.63
C ALA A 105 -8.93 3.19 10.85
N ALA A 106 -8.20 2.14 11.20
CA ALA A 106 -6.75 2.19 11.38
C ALA A 106 -6.02 2.57 10.08
N PHE A 107 -6.45 2.02 8.94
CA PHE A 107 -5.92 2.41 7.64
C PHE A 107 -6.19 3.88 7.33
N GLY A 108 -7.41 4.36 7.55
CA GLY A 108 -7.77 5.76 7.32
C GLY A 108 -6.95 6.72 8.17
N ALA A 109 -6.72 6.37 9.44
CA ALA A 109 -5.87 7.15 10.34
C ALA A 109 -4.41 7.21 9.87
N GLN A 110 -3.84 6.07 9.45
CA GLN A 110 -2.48 6.02 8.91
C GLN A 110 -2.37 6.81 7.60
N ALA A 111 -3.32 6.63 6.67
CA ALA A 111 -3.34 7.32 5.38
C ALA A 111 -3.49 8.84 5.52
N GLY A 112 -4.14 9.33 6.57
CA GLY A 112 -4.30 10.76 6.84
C GLY A 112 -3.02 11.45 7.32
N GLN A 113 -2.02 10.70 7.78
CA GLN A 113 -0.72 11.24 8.23
C GLN A 113 0.31 11.34 7.10
N LEU A 114 0.06 10.65 5.99
CA LEU A 114 0.99 10.57 4.86
C LEU A 114 0.72 11.70 3.87
N PRO A 115 1.76 12.40 3.39
CA PRO A 115 1.59 13.43 2.37
C PRO A 115 1.14 12.81 1.04
N PRO A 116 0.52 13.59 0.14
CA PRO A 116 0.09 13.11 -1.17
C PRO A 116 1.26 13.07 -2.15
N LEU A 117 2.24 12.23 -1.85
CA LEU A 117 3.38 11.99 -2.71
C LEU A 117 3.23 10.63 -3.40
N HIS A 118 3.70 10.58 -4.64
CA HIS A 118 3.70 9.38 -5.48
C HIS A 118 4.96 9.32 -6.36
N ASP A 119 5.93 10.18 -6.09
CA ASP A 119 7.21 10.28 -6.78
C ASP A 119 8.24 10.67 -5.72
N ILE A 120 9.21 9.79 -5.52
CA ILE A 120 10.17 9.86 -4.43
C ILE A 120 11.53 9.53 -5.00
N GLN A 121 12.55 10.31 -4.67
CA GLN A 121 13.94 9.98 -5.02
C GLN A 121 14.93 10.37 -3.96
N THR A 122 16.11 9.76 -4.04
CA THR A 122 17.22 10.02 -3.12
C THR A 122 17.92 11.36 -3.37
N ASP A 123 17.79 11.96 -4.56
CA ASP A 123 18.47 13.20 -4.91
C ASP A 123 17.64 14.04 -5.90
N TRP A 124 16.99 15.09 -5.38
CA TRP A 124 16.23 16.05 -6.19
C TRP A 124 17.11 17.11 -6.88
N SER A 125 18.40 17.20 -6.57
CA SER A 125 19.32 18.14 -7.24
C SER A 125 19.81 17.66 -8.60
N ASP A 126 19.74 16.35 -8.83
CA ASP A 126 20.06 15.68 -10.08
C ASP A 126 19.01 14.58 -10.39
N PRO A 127 17.77 14.99 -10.79
CA PRO A 127 16.65 14.07 -10.96
C PRO A 127 16.91 12.95 -11.98
N ILE A 128 16.50 11.72 -11.66
CA ILE A 128 16.60 10.59 -12.59
C ILE A 128 15.46 10.66 -13.61
N GLN A 129 15.79 10.71 -14.90
CA GLN A 129 14.83 10.67 -16.01
C GLN A 129 14.66 9.24 -16.56
N PRO A 130 13.42 8.86 -16.96
CA PRO A 130 13.16 7.55 -17.55
C PRO A 130 13.78 7.42 -18.94
N SER A 131 14.19 6.20 -19.29
CA SER A 131 14.56 5.85 -20.66
C SER A 131 13.34 5.82 -21.60
N ASP A 132 13.61 5.81 -22.90
CA ASP A 132 12.57 5.61 -23.94
C ASP A 132 11.82 4.28 -23.75
N ALA A 133 12.51 3.24 -23.27
CA ALA A 133 11.91 1.93 -23.03
C ALA A 133 10.88 1.99 -21.88
N LEU A 134 11.23 2.65 -20.77
CA LEU A 134 10.32 2.85 -19.66
C LEU A 134 9.17 3.81 -20.01
N PHE A 135 9.47 4.89 -20.72
CA PHE A 135 8.45 5.81 -21.21
C PHE A 135 7.42 5.09 -22.09
N THR A 136 7.87 4.25 -23.03
CA THR A 136 7.00 3.41 -23.87
C THR A 136 6.12 2.47 -23.03
N GLN A 137 6.66 1.83 -21.98
CA GLN A 137 5.86 0.99 -21.09
C GLN A 137 4.82 1.79 -20.30
N ARG A 138 5.16 3.01 -19.88
CA ARG A 138 4.23 3.90 -19.17
C ARG A 138 3.06 4.26 -20.08
N GLU A 139 3.32 4.67 -21.31
CA GLU A 139 2.28 4.96 -22.32
C GLU A 139 1.41 3.73 -22.60
N ALA A 140 2.02 2.57 -22.85
CA ALA A 140 1.31 1.32 -23.17
C ALA A 140 0.36 0.86 -22.05
N THR A 141 0.60 1.29 -20.82
CA THR A 141 -0.25 0.98 -19.65
C THR A 141 -1.16 2.12 -19.21
N GLY A 142 -1.17 3.23 -19.94
CA GLY A 142 -1.98 4.40 -19.62
C GLY A 142 -1.58 5.08 -18.31
N ALA A 143 -0.27 5.21 -18.06
CA ALA A 143 0.22 6.01 -16.93
C ALA A 143 -0.35 7.43 -17.01
N LEU A 144 -0.86 7.92 -15.88
CA LEU A 144 -1.48 9.24 -15.76
C LEU A 144 -0.57 10.26 -15.09
N ASN A 145 0.28 9.80 -14.17
CA ASN A 145 1.22 10.66 -13.49
C ASN A 145 2.43 10.88 -14.41
N PRO A 146 2.87 12.13 -14.67
CA PRO A 146 4.11 12.38 -15.38
C PRO A 146 5.33 12.09 -14.49
N ILE A 147 6.52 12.01 -15.10
CA ILE A 147 7.80 12.11 -14.41
C ILE A 147 8.41 13.45 -14.83
N GLU A 148 8.60 14.35 -13.87
CA GLU A 148 9.11 15.71 -14.09
C GLU A 148 10.42 15.91 -13.30
N ASP A 149 11.24 16.87 -13.70
CA ASP A 149 12.47 17.20 -12.96
C ASP A 149 12.16 17.80 -11.57
N ASP A 150 11.16 18.69 -11.51
CA ASP A 150 10.75 19.39 -10.29
C ASP A 150 9.21 19.38 -10.15
N PRO A 151 8.61 18.22 -9.83
CA PRO A 151 7.17 18.09 -9.77
C PRO A 151 6.58 18.89 -8.62
N VAL A 152 5.36 19.38 -8.83
CA VAL A 152 4.53 19.99 -7.80
C VAL A 152 3.32 19.11 -7.50
N ILE A 153 2.86 19.12 -6.26
CA ILE A 153 1.67 18.38 -5.86
C ILE A 153 0.46 18.98 -6.58
N ASP A 154 -0.34 18.13 -7.23
CA ASP A 154 -1.56 18.55 -7.94
C ASP A 154 -2.45 19.40 -7.01
N PRO A 155 -2.89 20.62 -7.43
CA PRO A 155 -3.80 21.45 -6.65
C PRO A 155 -5.07 20.74 -6.17
N ALA A 156 -5.55 19.73 -6.90
CA ALA A 156 -6.68 18.90 -6.51
C ALA A 156 -6.46 18.13 -5.20
N ALA A 157 -5.19 17.88 -4.81
CA ALA A 157 -4.85 17.25 -3.54
C ALA A 157 -5.37 18.05 -2.33
N ASN A 158 -5.53 19.38 -2.45
CA ASN A 158 -6.04 20.23 -1.36
C ASN A 158 -7.43 19.83 -0.85
N GLY A 159 -8.24 19.14 -1.66
CA GLY A 159 -9.53 18.63 -1.21
C GLY A 159 -9.43 17.57 -0.10
N ARG A 160 -8.31 16.83 -0.05
CA ARG A 160 -8.06 15.77 0.95
C ARG A 160 -6.87 16.07 1.86
N TRP A 161 -5.88 16.82 1.37
CA TRP A 161 -4.69 17.27 2.10
C TRP A 161 -4.59 18.81 2.03
N PRO A 162 -5.34 19.53 2.89
CA PRO A 162 -5.38 20.98 2.85
C PRO A 162 -3.98 21.61 2.98
N GLY A 163 -3.64 22.50 2.04
CA GLY A 163 -2.38 23.23 2.03
C GLY A 163 -1.22 22.53 1.31
N MET A 164 -1.42 21.31 0.79
CA MET A 164 -0.36 20.57 0.08
C MET A 164 -0.30 20.88 -1.42
N GLY A 165 -1.43 21.14 -2.06
CA GLY A 165 -1.48 21.36 -3.51
C GLY A 165 -0.71 22.62 -3.91
N GLY A 166 0.16 22.49 -4.92
CA GLY A 166 1.06 23.52 -5.42
C GLY A 166 2.44 23.55 -4.75
N ARG A 167 2.67 22.78 -3.67
CA ARG A 167 3.99 22.65 -3.05
C ARG A 167 4.90 21.77 -3.90
N ARG A 168 6.22 22.02 -3.84
CA ARG A 168 7.21 21.18 -4.52
C ARG A 168 7.28 19.81 -3.86
N VAL A 169 7.31 18.75 -4.66
CA VAL A 169 7.40 17.38 -4.15
C VAL A 169 8.68 17.18 -3.33
N ALA A 170 9.80 17.75 -3.78
CA ALA A 170 11.09 17.66 -3.08
C ALA A 170 11.00 18.23 -1.64
N GLU A 171 10.38 19.40 -1.47
CA GLU A 171 10.19 20.06 -0.17
C GLU A 171 9.31 19.21 0.75
N VAL A 172 8.18 18.71 0.23
CA VAL A 172 7.25 17.89 1.04
C VAL A 172 7.84 16.53 1.37
N GLN A 173 8.68 15.96 0.50
CA GLN A 173 9.42 14.74 0.80
C GLN A 173 10.40 14.99 1.95
N GLU A 174 11.24 16.02 1.86
CA GLU A 174 12.22 16.37 2.89
C GLU A 174 11.56 16.57 4.26
N GLU A 175 10.42 17.29 4.32
CA GLU A 175 9.64 17.48 5.55
C GLU A 175 9.05 16.19 6.13
N ALA A 176 8.77 15.20 5.28
CA ALA A 176 8.19 13.93 5.70
C ALA A 176 9.24 12.93 6.20
N GLU A 177 10.53 13.15 5.91
CA GLU A 177 11.63 12.26 6.25
C GLU A 177 12.09 12.42 7.70
N PHE A 178 12.25 11.29 8.40
CA PHE A 178 12.71 11.28 9.78
C PHE A 178 14.21 11.52 9.88
N ASP A 179 14.58 12.74 10.25
CA ASP A 179 15.94 13.07 10.68
C ASP A 179 16.10 12.94 12.21
N THR A 180 17.01 12.06 12.65
CA THR A 180 17.30 11.85 14.07
C THR A 180 17.96 13.04 14.76
N ALA A 181 18.57 13.96 14.00
CA ALA A 181 19.20 15.16 14.54
C ALA A 181 18.17 16.25 14.92
N THR A 182 17.02 16.26 14.25
CA THR A 182 16.01 17.33 14.38
C THR A 182 14.67 16.84 14.93
N HIS A 183 14.31 15.57 14.74
CA HIS A 183 13.01 15.01 15.13
C HIS A 183 13.08 14.16 16.40
N LYS A 184 12.11 14.36 17.29
CA LYS A 184 12.02 13.65 18.58
C LYS A 184 11.36 12.27 18.46
N SER A 185 10.60 12.01 17.39
CA SER A 185 9.91 10.75 17.18
C SER A 185 9.65 10.48 15.68
N PRO A 186 9.84 9.23 15.20
CA PRO A 186 9.43 8.82 13.84
C PRO A 186 7.92 8.92 13.58
N LYS A 187 7.09 9.17 14.60
CA LYS A 187 5.63 9.29 14.44
C LYS A 187 5.20 10.57 13.73
N GLU A 188 6.05 11.60 13.73
CA GLU A 188 5.73 12.92 13.14
C GLU A 188 6.23 13.05 11.70
N THR A 189 7.17 12.20 11.30
CA THR A 189 7.80 12.15 9.97
C THR A 189 7.63 10.74 9.41
N PRO A 190 6.63 10.52 8.55
CA PRO A 190 6.20 9.18 8.20
C PRO A 190 7.17 8.44 7.27
N TYR A 191 8.18 9.12 6.71
CA TYR A 191 9.14 8.53 5.77
C TYR A 191 10.48 8.20 6.44
N PRO A 192 11.12 7.09 6.03
CA PRO A 192 12.53 6.88 6.36
C PRO A 192 13.38 7.97 5.71
N MET A 193 14.54 8.29 6.29
CA MET A 193 15.54 9.15 5.63
C MET A 193 16.00 8.51 4.32
N LEU A 194 15.93 9.26 3.22
CA LEU A 194 16.31 8.81 1.89
C LEU A 194 17.48 9.64 1.38
N ALA A 195 18.65 9.01 1.32
CA ALA A 195 19.84 9.60 0.74
C ALA A 195 20.47 8.62 -0.25
N PRO A 196 21.26 9.11 -1.22
CA PRO A 196 22.01 8.27 -2.13
C PRO A 196 22.94 7.35 -1.35
N LEU A 197 23.04 6.09 -1.79
CA LEU A 197 23.95 5.16 -1.15
C LEU A 197 25.35 5.37 -1.70
N VAL A 198 26.31 5.64 -0.82
CA VAL A 198 27.73 5.77 -1.14
C VAL A 198 28.49 4.64 -0.43
N ALA A 199 29.27 3.88 -1.18
CA ALA A 199 30.01 2.73 -0.66
C ALA A 199 31.41 2.62 -1.28
N ALA A 200 32.38 2.10 -0.52
CA ALA A 200 33.76 1.88 -0.96
C ALA A 200 33.90 0.63 -1.85
N ASN A 201 33.06 0.55 -2.89
CA ASN A 201 32.99 -0.52 -3.88
C ASN A 201 33.17 0.04 -5.29
N THR A 202 33.42 -0.81 -6.27
CA THR A 202 33.48 -0.37 -7.67
C THR A 202 32.07 -0.12 -8.21
N ALA A 203 31.95 0.72 -9.26
CA ALA A 203 30.68 0.93 -9.96
C ALA A 203 30.09 -0.39 -10.48
N GLU A 204 30.94 -1.32 -10.93
CA GLU A 204 30.56 -2.64 -11.43
C GLU A 204 29.96 -3.52 -10.32
N GLN A 205 30.54 -3.50 -9.11
CA GLN A 205 29.97 -4.16 -7.93
C GLN A 205 28.65 -3.51 -7.49
N GLY A 206 28.57 -2.18 -7.48
CA GLY A 206 27.35 -1.43 -7.18
C GLY A 206 26.21 -1.77 -8.14
N TYR A 207 26.51 -1.83 -9.43
CA TYR A 207 25.55 -2.19 -10.47
C TYR A 207 25.07 -3.64 -10.30
N ALA A 208 25.99 -4.59 -10.10
CA ALA A 208 25.63 -5.98 -9.90
C ALA A 208 24.75 -6.18 -8.65
N ALA A 209 25.08 -5.51 -7.54
CA ALA A 209 24.29 -5.55 -6.31
C ALA A 209 22.89 -4.94 -6.51
N ALA A 210 22.80 -3.79 -7.20
CA ALA A 210 21.53 -3.14 -7.52
C ALA A 210 20.63 -4.02 -8.39
N LEU A 211 21.18 -4.61 -9.47
CA LEU A 211 20.42 -5.48 -10.36
C LEU A 211 19.93 -6.74 -9.62
N ALA A 212 20.81 -7.37 -8.84
CA ALA A 212 20.44 -8.56 -8.08
C ALA A 212 19.39 -8.27 -6.98
N ALA A 213 19.37 -7.05 -6.41
CA ALA A 213 18.34 -6.61 -5.48
C ALA A 213 16.99 -6.34 -6.17
N VAL A 214 17.00 -5.87 -7.42
CA VAL A 214 15.77 -5.73 -8.22
C VAL A 214 15.19 -7.10 -8.57
N GLU A 215 16.05 -8.02 -9.03
CA GLU A 215 15.65 -9.37 -9.43
C GLU A 215 15.13 -10.21 -8.26
N SER A 216 15.74 -10.12 -7.08
CA SER A 216 15.31 -10.86 -5.88
C SER A 216 13.91 -10.48 -5.41
N LYS A 217 13.48 -9.23 -5.66
CA LYS A 217 12.15 -8.73 -5.36
C LYS A 217 11.10 -9.19 -6.38
N GLY A 218 11.52 -9.84 -7.47
CA GLY A 218 10.65 -10.32 -8.54
C GLY A 218 10.02 -9.19 -9.37
N TRP A 219 10.67 -8.02 -9.40
CA TRP A 219 10.20 -6.89 -10.21
C TRP A 219 10.48 -7.16 -11.69
N THR A 220 9.67 -6.56 -12.55
CA THR A 220 9.87 -6.68 -13.99
C THR A 220 10.96 -5.71 -14.41
N VAL A 221 12.13 -6.20 -14.80
CA VAL A 221 13.21 -5.37 -15.36
C VAL A 221 12.76 -4.87 -16.74
N VAL A 222 12.77 -3.55 -16.90
CA VAL A 222 12.46 -2.85 -18.15
C VAL A 222 13.73 -2.58 -18.94
N LEU A 223 14.78 -2.15 -18.24
CA LEU A 223 16.07 -1.81 -18.80
C LEU A 223 17.18 -2.17 -17.81
N ALA A 224 18.31 -2.66 -18.31
CA ALA A 224 19.52 -2.92 -17.53
C ALA A 224 20.74 -2.67 -18.44
N GLU A 225 21.41 -1.52 -18.23
CA GLU A 225 22.54 -1.05 -19.02
C GLU A 225 23.77 -0.85 -18.11
N PRO A 226 24.66 -1.87 -17.99
CA PRO A 226 25.81 -1.81 -17.09
C PRO A 226 26.79 -0.69 -17.45
N GLU A 227 26.99 -0.43 -18.75
CA GLU A 227 27.91 0.60 -19.24
C GLU A 227 27.45 2.02 -18.90
N GLU A 228 26.13 2.25 -18.82
CA GLU A 228 25.54 3.53 -18.41
C GLU A 228 25.23 3.59 -16.91
N GLY A 229 25.39 2.48 -16.19
CA GLY A 229 25.01 2.36 -14.78
C GLY A 229 23.51 2.53 -14.55
N ARG A 230 22.65 2.17 -15.52
CA ARG A 230 21.20 2.41 -15.47
C ARG A 230 20.43 1.11 -15.32
N ILE A 231 19.50 1.07 -14.35
CA ILE A 231 18.54 -0.03 -14.18
C ILE A 231 17.15 0.58 -14.02
N GLU A 232 16.18 0.05 -14.75
CA GLU A 232 14.79 0.43 -14.65
C GLU A 232 13.90 -0.80 -14.49
N ALA A 233 12.95 -0.74 -13.57
CA ALA A 233 12.06 -1.84 -13.27
C ALA A 233 10.65 -1.35 -12.92
N THR A 234 9.68 -2.25 -13.01
CA THR A 234 8.30 -2.00 -12.59
C THR A 234 7.89 -2.99 -11.52
N GLU A 235 7.42 -2.47 -10.38
CA GLU A 235 6.72 -3.23 -9.35
C GLU A 235 5.21 -3.22 -9.64
N THR A 236 4.50 -4.30 -9.34
CA THR A 236 3.05 -4.39 -9.54
C THR A 236 2.36 -4.85 -8.25
N SER A 237 1.58 -3.95 -7.66
CA SER A 237 0.90 -4.18 -6.39
C SER A 237 0.00 -5.42 -6.44
N TYR A 238 0.04 -6.19 -5.36
CA TYR A 238 -0.59 -7.52 -5.32
C TYR A 238 -2.11 -7.49 -5.55
N TRP A 239 -2.83 -6.58 -4.88
CA TRP A 239 -4.29 -6.58 -4.84
C TRP A 239 -4.94 -5.82 -5.99
N PHE A 240 -4.43 -4.62 -6.31
CA PHE A 240 -5.04 -3.73 -7.30
C PHE A 240 -4.32 -3.74 -8.65
N GLY A 241 -3.10 -4.29 -8.73
CA GLY A 241 -2.34 -4.29 -9.98
C GLY A 241 -1.78 -2.92 -10.37
N PHE A 242 -1.74 -1.94 -9.45
CA PHE A 242 -1.04 -0.68 -9.65
C PHE A 242 0.43 -0.91 -9.96
N LYS A 243 0.98 -0.08 -10.82
CA LYS A 243 2.34 -0.14 -11.28
C LYS A 243 3.11 1.08 -10.78
N ASP A 244 4.25 0.82 -10.18
CA ASP A 244 5.22 1.82 -9.75
C ASP A 244 6.53 1.53 -10.47
N ASP A 245 7.15 2.56 -11.01
CA ASP A 245 8.41 2.46 -11.72
C ASP A 245 9.56 2.80 -10.77
N ILE A 246 10.65 2.05 -10.91
CA ILE A 246 11.88 2.20 -10.12
C ILE A 246 12.99 2.47 -11.13
N MET A 247 13.69 3.58 -10.95
CA MET A 247 14.85 3.96 -11.74
C MET A 247 16.06 4.06 -10.82
N ILE A 248 17.15 3.41 -11.20
CA ILE A 248 18.38 3.35 -10.43
C ILE A 248 19.50 3.86 -11.32
N ARG A 249 20.30 4.77 -10.77
CA ARG A 249 21.51 5.30 -11.41
C ARG A 249 22.71 4.97 -10.54
N VAL A 250 23.70 4.29 -11.13
CA VAL A 250 24.93 3.86 -10.50
C VAL A 250 26.09 4.62 -11.14
N ARG A 251 26.90 5.30 -10.34
CA ARG A 251 28.04 6.10 -10.83
C ARG A 251 29.28 5.82 -10.00
N SER A 252 30.43 5.86 -10.66
CA SER A 252 31.70 5.93 -9.92
C SER A 252 31.84 7.33 -9.32
N GLU A 253 32.24 7.40 -8.05
CA GLU A 253 32.64 8.64 -7.38
C GLU A 253 34.02 8.48 -6.74
N GLU A 254 34.61 9.57 -6.26
CA GLU A 254 35.90 9.54 -5.59
C GLU A 254 35.84 8.61 -4.37
N GLY A 255 36.60 7.51 -4.42
CA GLY A 255 36.65 6.53 -3.34
C GLY A 255 35.58 5.43 -3.38
N GLY A 256 34.73 5.36 -4.41
CA GLY A 256 33.78 4.25 -4.53
C GLY A 256 32.66 4.41 -5.55
N VAL A 257 31.46 3.97 -5.16
CA VAL A 257 30.24 3.99 -5.97
C VAL A 257 29.15 4.79 -5.28
N ARG A 258 28.40 5.57 -6.06
CA ARG A 258 27.15 6.21 -5.67
C ARG A 258 25.98 5.55 -6.39
N ILE A 259 24.91 5.29 -5.64
CA ILE A 259 23.66 4.72 -6.15
C ILE A 259 22.50 5.64 -5.77
N ASP A 260 21.89 6.24 -6.77
CA ASP A 260 20.67 7.04 -6.66
C ASP A 260 19.46 6.19 -7.07
N VAL A 261 18.32 6.39 -6.39
CA VAL A 261 17.08 5.66 -6.69
C VAL A 261 15.91 6.64 -6.73
N ARG A 262 15.06 6.49 -7.75
CA ARG A 262 13.75 7.13 -7.87
C ARG A 262 12.66 6.08 -7.98
N SER A 263 11.55 6.26 -7.29
CA SER A 263 10.37 5.41 -7.38
C SER A 263 9.11 6.26 -7.57
N ALA A 264 8.38 6.00 -8.65
CA ALA A 264 7.26 6.83 -9.09
C ALA A 264 6.05 6.00 -9.52
N SER A 265 4.88 6.30 -8.95
CA SER A 265 3.62 5.64 -9.28
C SER A 265 3.08 6.12 -10.62
N ARG A 266 2.51 5.20 -11.40
CA ARG A 266 1.89 5.53 -12.69
C ARG A 266 0.53 6.22 -12.54
N VAL A 267 -0.16 6.05 -11.42
CA VAL A 267 -1.50 6.62 -11.16
C VAL A 267 -1.69 7.02 -9.71
N GLY A 268 -2.59 7.98 -9.48
CA GLY A 268 -3.05 8.36 -8.15
C GLY A 268 -2.27 9.54 -7.55
N LEU A 269 -2.93 10.26 -6.64
CA LEU A 269 -2.35 11.44 -5.98
C LEU A 269 -1.42 11.09 -4.80
N SER A 270 -1.48 9.85 -4.31
CA SER A 270 -0.69 9.38 -3.17
C SER A 270 -0.51 7.89 -3.27
N ASP A 271 0.69 7.42 -2.95
CA ASP A 271 1.06 6.01 -2.86
C ASP A 271 0.98 5.46 -1.42
N LEU A 272 0.61 6.31 -0.45
CA LEU A 272 0.58 6.03 0.98
C LEU A 272 1.96 5.63 1.55
N GLY A 273 3.03 6.24 1.07
CA GLY A 273 4.41 6.00 1.50
C GLY A 273 5.04 4.74 0.91
N ALA A 274 4.39 4.10 -0.07
CA ALA A 274 4.90 2.88 -0.69
C ALA A 274 6.25 3.11 -1.39
N ASN A 275 6.41 4.20 -2.14
CA ASN A 275 7.65 4.52 -2.84
C ASN A 275 8.78 4.85 -1.86
N ALA A 276 8.51 5.63 -0.82
CA ALA A 276 9.52 5.93 0.20
C ALA A 276 10.01 4.66 0.91
N LYS A 277 9.08 3.78 1.31
CA LYS A 277 9.43 2.47 1.88
C LYS A 277 10.21 1.61 0.88
N ARG A 278 9.78 1.57 -0.38
CA ARG A 278 10.41 0.76 -1.43
C ARG A 278 11.84 1.20 -1.70
N VAL A 279 12.09 2.51 -1.78
CA VAL A 279 13.44 3.06 -1.96
C VAL A 279 14.33 2.65 -0.79
N ARG A 280 13.89 2.85 0.46
CA ARG A 280 14.68 2.43 1.63
C ARG A 280 14.96 0.92 1.65
N ASP A 281 13.94 0.09 1.46
CA ASP A 281 14.07 -1.38 1.43
C ASP A 281 15.00 -1.86 0.30
N LEU A 282 15.07 -1.13 -0.83
CA LEU A 282 15.98 -1.44 -1.93
C LEU A 282 17.41 -1.05 -1.57
N LEU A 283 17.63 0.16 -1.04
CA LEU A 283 18.95 0.63 -0.61
C LEU A 283 19.53 -0.27 0.49
N ASP A 284 18.73 -0.68 1.48
CA ASP A 284 19.12 -1.63 2.53
C ASP A 284 19.62 -2.96 1.93
N GLU A 285 18.91 -3.48 0.93
CA GLU A 285 19.28 -4.73 0.29
C GLU A 285 20.58 -4.61 -0.52
N ILE A 286 20.75 -3.50 -1.23
CA ILE A 286 21.98 -3.19 -1.98
C ILE A 286 23.17 -3.05 -1.03
N GLU A 287 23.00 -2.40 0.12
CA GLU A 287 24.03 -2.25 1.14
C GLU A 287 24.48 -3.61 1.70
N VAL A 288 23.52 -4.46 2.08
CA VAL A 288 23.79 -5.82 2.58
C VAL A 288 24.55 -6.66 1.56
N ARG A 289 24.23 -6.48 0.27
CA ARG A 289 24.84 -7.13 -0.87
C ARG A 289 26.29 -6.68 -1.10
N LEU A 290 26.51 -5.38 -1.15
CA LEU A 290 27.84 -4.80 -1.26
C LEU A 290 28.77 -5.23 -0.11
N ALA A 291 28.24 -5.29 1.12
CA ALA A 291 28.98 -5.76 2.29
C ALA A 291 29.38 -7.24 2.21
N LYS A 292 28.62 -8.06 1.48
CA LYS A 292 28.92 -9.48 1.21
C LYS A 292 29.77 -9.70 -0.04
N GLY A 293 29.96 -8.66 -0.84
CA GLY A 293 30.66 -8.71 -2.11
C GLY A 293 29.78 -9.08 -3.32
N VAL A 294 28.44 -9.23 -3.14
CA VAL A 294 27.38 -9.36 -4.17
C VAL A 294 25.99 -9.16 -3.57
#